data_AF-A0A940UAJ9-F1
#
_entry.id   AF-A0A940UAJ9-F1
#
_cell.length_a   1.000
_cell.length_b   1.000
_cell.length_c   1.000
_cell.angle_alpha   90.00
_cell.angle_beta   90.00
_cell.angle_gamma   90.00
#
_symmetry.space_group_name_H-M   'P 1'
#
loop_
_entity.id
_entity.type
_entity.pdbx_description
1 polymer ?
#
loop_
_entity_poly.entity_id
_entity_poly.type
_entity_poly.pdbx_seq_one_letter_code
_entity_poly.pdbx_strand_id
1 'polypeptide(L)'
;MKRWSRLFVCLSILFSLLFLFMACDVGAGEREPLPARETLRRWMAEMKISPRGPFLRIRWFCKDGTIHPPQEYACRDRGGGVQHGEWTERVVLLRSNAYFIANVFADVRPEMVSNPAWQEVRFPVLREAVRFIPHGRSGAPVSEMRQLSRALGEADPEFQPLRTKIHVKPELGDAERVRRYGGRQGKKDLAGDYEKLAVLIQKVFQPSDARTEILALDRIVSSKILSQEIRETGSRLGTDRSGIDA
;
A
#
# COMPACT_ATOMS: atom_id res chain seq x y z
N MET A 1 44.68 -3.82 -57.41
CA MET A 1 44.55 -3.86 -55.92
C MET A 1 43.43 -2.99 -55.34
N LYS A 2 42.97 -1.89 -55.97
CA LYS A 2 41.90 -1.01 -55.41
C LYS A 2 40.44 -1.48 -55.58
N ARG A 3 40.17 -2.47 -56.45
CA ARG A 3 38.80 -2.92 -56.78
C ARG A 3 38.23 -3.93 -55.78
N TRP A 4 39.09 -4.71 -55.11
CA TRP A 4 38.66 -5.73 -54.12
C TRP A 4 38.36 -5.13 -52.74
N SER A 5 38.97 -3.99 -52.40
CA SER A 5 38.72 -3.27 -51.14
C SER A 5 37.33 -2.68 -51.06
N ARG A 6 36.68 -2.34 -52.19
CA ARG A 6 35.31 -1.79 -52.20
C ARG A 6 34.24 -2.87 -52.06
N LEU A 7 34.47 -4.07 -52.60
CA LEU A 7 33.56 -5.21 -52.39
C LEU A 7 33.59 -5.70 -50.95
N PHE A 8 34.78 -5.78 -50.32
CA PHE A 8 34.90 -6.17 -48.92
C PHE A 8 34.21 -5.17 -47.98
N VAL A 9 34.37 -3.87 -48.20
CA VAL A 9 33.70 -2.84 -47.38
C VAL A 9 32.18 -2.87 -47.55
N CYS A 10 31.65 -3.06 -48.76
CA CYS A 10 30.20 -3.21 -48.97
C CYS A 10 29.63 -4.48 -48.34
N LEU A 11 30.35 -5.60 -48.38
CA LEU A 11 29.91 -6.87 -47.78
C LEU A 11 29.96 -6.82 -46.25
N SER A 12 30.97 -6.14 -45.67
CA SER A 12 31.06 -5.92 -44.22
C SER A 12 29.97 -4.98 -43.71
N ILE A 13 29.59 -3.94 -44.47
CA ILE A 13 28.48 -3.03 -44.11
C ILE A 13 27.13 -3.76 -44.22
N LEU A 14 26.92 -4.59 -45.24
CA LEU A 14 25.69 -5.41 -45.36
C LEU A 14 25.58 -6.44 -44.22
N PHE A 15 26.69 -7.08 -43.84
CA PHE A 15 26.74 -8.05 -42.74
C PHE A 15 26.54 -7.37 -41.37
N SER A 16 27.05 -6.14 -41.21
CA SER A 16 26.86 -5.33 -39.98
C SER A 16 25.42 -4.80 -39.85
N LEU A 17 24.77 -4.46 -40.96
CA LEU A 17 23.35 -4.07 -40.99
C LEU A 17 22.41 -5.25 -40.77
N LEU A 18 22.77 -6.46 -41.24
CA LEU A 18 22.00 -7.68 -40.97
C LEU A 18 22.08 -8.10 -39.48
N PHE A 19 23.24 -7.90 -38.84
CA PHE A 19 23.43 -8.19 -37.40
C PHE A 19 22.71 -7.18 -36.49
N LEU A 20 22.56 -5.92 -36.93
CA LEU A 20 21.85 -4.89 -36.18
C LEU A 20 20.31 -5.09 -36.17
N PHE A 21 19.77 -5.79 -37.18
CA PHE A 21 18.34 -6.11 -37.23
C PHE A 21 17.95 -7.34 -36.38
N MET A 22 18.90 -8.20 -36.03
CA MET A 22 18.63 -9.45 -35.29
C MET A 22 18.71 -9.29 -33.76
N ALA A 23 19.20 -8.15 -33.25
CA ALA A 23 19.33 -7.88 -31.83
C ALA A 23 18.12 -7.15 -31.19
N CYS A 24 17.08 -6.86 -31.98
CA CYS A 24 15.84 -6.23 -31.52
C CYS A 24 14.68 -7.24 -31.42
N ASP A 25 14.95 -8.47 -30.99
CA ASP A 25 13.94 -9.31 -30.35
C ASP A 25 14.23 -9.34 -28.84
N VAL A 26 14.16 -8.15 -28.22
CA VAL A 26 13.99 -8.09 -26.78
C VAL A 26 12.60 -8.67 -26.54
N GLY A 27 12.56 -9.93 -26.09
CA GLY A 27 11.35 -10.66 -25.78
C GLY A 27 10.43 -9.83 -24.89
N ALA A 28 9.48 -9.14 -25.51
CA ALA A 28 8.26 -8.73 -24.87
C ALA A 28 7.55 -10.03 -24.54
N GLY A 29 7.75 -10.55 -23.32
CA GLY A 29 7.10 -11.78 -22.88
C GLY A 29 5.62 -11.71 -23.24
N GLU A 30 5.18 -12.63 -24.10
CA GLU A 30 3.80 -12.67 -24.54
C GLU A 30 2.93 -12.83 -23.29
N ARG A 31 2.09 -11.83 -23.02
CA ARG A 31 1.11 -11.94 -21.94
C ARG A 31 0.16 -13.05 -22.33
N GLU A 32 -0.06 -13.98 -21.41
CA GLU A 32 -1.08 -15.00 -21.60
C GLU A 32 -2.42 -14.33 -21.97
N PRO A 33 -3.04 -14.72 -23.11
CA PRO A 33 -4.21 -14.05 -23.62
C PRO A 33 -5.42 -14.29 -22.70
N LEU A 34 -6.28 -13.27 -22.58
CA LEU A 34 -7.52 -13.41 -21.85
C LEU A 34 -8.50 -14.34 -22.58
N PRO A 35 -9.32 -15.10 -21.84
CA PRO A 35 -10.39 -15.88 -22.45
C PRO A 35 -11.51 -14.97 -22.97
N ALA A 36 -12.47 -15.57 -23.68
CA ALA A 36 -13.64 -14.88 -24.22
C ALA A 36 -14.39 -14.06 -23.14
N ARG A 37 -15.02 -12.96 -23.57
CA ARG A 37 -15.68 -11.98 -22.70
C ARG A 37 -16.75 -12.61 -21.81
N GLU A 38 -17.43 -13.64 -22.30
CA GLU A 38 -18.45 -14.42 -21.59
C GLU A 38 -17.82 -15.13 -20.39
N THR A 39 -16.64 -15.72 -20.57
CA THR A 39 -15.88 -16.35 -19.49
C THR A 39 -15.41 -15.32 -18.47
N LEU A 40 -14.92 -14.16 -18.92
CA LEU A 40 -14.53 -13.07 -18.03
C LEU A 40 -15.70 -12.57 -17.17
N ARG A 41 -16.88 -12.37 -17.76
CA ARG A 41 -18.10 -11.96 -17.04
C ARG A 41 -18.52 -13.00 -16.01
N ARG A 42 -18.47 -14.28 -16.38
CA ARG A 42 -18.75 -15.38 -15.46
C ARG A 42 -17.78 -15.41 -14.29
N TRP A 43 -16.47 -15.25 -14.53
CA TRP A 43 -15.48 -15.16 -13.46
C TRP A 43 -15.77 -14.00 -12.50
N MET A 44 -16.19 -12.84 -13.02
CA MET A 44 -16.60 -11.70 -12.19
C MET A 44 -17.84 -12.00 -11.34
N ALA A 45 -18.85 -12.66 -11.92
CA ALA A 45 -20.03 -13.06 -11.17
C ALA A 45 -19.69 -14.05 -10.05
N GLU A 46 -18.86 -15.07 -10.34
CA GLU A 46 -18.39 -16.05 -9.36
C GLU A 46 -17.59 -15.39 -8.23
N MET A 47 -16.68 -14.45 -8.55
CA MET A 47 -15.91 -13.71 -7.54
C MET A 47 -16.78 -12.84 -6.64
N LYS A 48 -17.88 -12.26 -7.15
CA LYS A 48 -18.78 -11.41 -6.34
C LYS A 48 -19.53 -12.19 -5.26
N ILE A 49 -19.82 -13.46 -5.50
CA ILE A 49 -20.59 -14.31 -4.55
C ILE A 49 -19.71 -15.25 -3.73
N SER A 50 -18.43 -15.40 -4.09
CA SER A 50 -17.48 -16.24 -3.37
C SER A 50 -17.25 -15.70 -1.95
N PRO A 51 -17.28 -16.54 -0.88
CA PRO A 51 -16.95 -16.11 0.47
C PRO A 51 -15.55 -15.52 0.63
N ARG A 52 -14.60 -15.92 -0.22
CA ARG A 52 -13.22 -15.40 -0.26
C ARG A 52 -13.00 -14.40 -1.40
N GLY A 53 -14.05 -14.09 -2.17
CA GLY A 53 -13.97 -13.24 -3.33
C GLY A 53 -12.87 -13.66 -4.31
N PRO A 54 -11.96 -12.74 -4.69
CA PRO A 54 -10.87 -12.99 -5.64
C PRO A 54 -9.65 -13.72 -5.05
N PHE A 55 -9.67 -14.08 -3.77
CA PHE A 55 -8.50 -14.58 -3.04
C PHE A 55 -8.53 -16.09 -2.83
N LEU A 56 -7.36 -16.72 -2.92
CA LEU A 56 -7.15 -18.15 -2.69
C LEU A 56 -7.03 -18.44 -1.18
N ARG A 57 -6.14 -17.73 -0.48
CA ARG A 57 -5.80 -17.94 0.94
C ARG A 57 -5.01 -16.75 1.49
N ILE A 58 -4.86 -16.68 2.81
CA ILE A 58 -3.99 -15.68 3.46
C ILE A 58 -2.58 -16.25 3.61
N ARG A 59 -1.57 -15.43 3.28
CA ARG A 59 -0.14 -15.77 3.38
C ARG A 59 0.68 -14.57 3.84
N TRP A 60 1.88 -14.86 4.32
CA TRP A 60 2.95 -13.90 4.50
C TRP A 60 3.87 -13.91 3.29
N PHE A 61 4.14 -12.74 2.73
CA PHE A 61 5.07 -12.54 1.61
C PHE A 61 6.28 -11.79 2.16
N CYS A 62 7.39 -12.50 2.32
CA CYS A 62 8.60 -11.98 2.95
C CYS A 62 9.50 -11.27 1.93
N LYS A 63 10.36 -10.34 2.40
CA LYS A 63 11.27 -9.59 1.52
C LYS A 63 12.33 -10.47 0.86
N ASP A 64 12.66 -11.62 1.45
CA ASP A 64 13.54 -12.63 0.86
C ASP A 64 12.88 -13.42 -0.30
N GLY A 65 11.62 -13.13 -0.62
CA GLY A 65 10.85 -13.79 -1.69
C GLY A 65 10.11 -15.05 -1.22
N THR A 66 10.30 -15.50 0.02
CA THR A 66 9.61 -16.68 0.54
C THR A 66 8.17 -16.37 0.95
N ILE A 67 7.30 -17.38 0.83
CA ILE A 67 5.87 -17.29 1.15
C ILE A 67 5.54 -18.28 2.27
N HIS A 68 4.92 -17.81 3.34
CA HIS A 68 4.65 -18.60 4.54
C HIS A 68 3.17 -18.62 4.91
N PRO A 69 2.71 -19.64 5.67
CA PRO A 69 1.38 -19.65 6.28
C PRO A 69 1.10 -18.39 7.13
N PRO A 70 -0.17 -18.08 7.46
CA PRO A 70 -0.54 -16.95 8.29
C PRO A 70 -0.17 -17.18 9.77
N GLN A 71 1.13 -17.17 10.06
CA GLN A 71 1.70 -17.32 11.39
C GLN A 71 2.28 -15.99 11.89
N GLU A 72 2.34 -15.82 13.20
CA GLU A 72 3.02 -14.67 13.80
C GLU A 72 4.50 -14.64 13.46
N TYR A 73 5.02 -13.44 13.20
CA TYR A 73 6.45 -13.20 12.94
C TYR A 73 7.05 -14.03 11.80
N ALA A 74 6.23 -14.56 10.89
CA ALA A 74 6.68 -15.45 9.81
C ALA A 74 7.83 -14.87 8.96
N CYS A 75 7.91 -13.54 8.85
CA CYS A 75 8.99 -12.85 8.13
C CYS A 75 10.01 -12.12 9.01
N ARG A 76 10.01 -12.29 10.35
CA ARG A 76 10.88 -11.54 11.27
C ARG A 76 12.36 -11.72 10.90
N ASP A 77 12.79 -12.96 10.75
CA ASP A 77 14.19 -13.30 10.43
C ASP A 77 14.46 -13.28 8.91
N ARG A 78 13.52 -12.74 8.12
CA ARG A 78 13.49 -12.73 6.65
C ARG A 78 13.44 -11.32 6.07
N GLY A 79 13.92 -10.34 6.84
CA GLY A 79 13.91 -8.92 6.45
C GLY A 79 12.53 -8.24 6.56
N GLY A 80 11.57 -8.88 7.22
CA GLY A 80 10.17 -8.44 7.29
C GLY A 80 9.36 -8.86 6.06
N GLY A 81 8.09 -8.48 6.04
CA GLY A 81 7.17 -8.85 4.97
C GLY A 81 5.81 -8.20 5.15
N VAL A 82 4.86 -8.58 4.29
CA VAL A 82 3.48 -8.13 4.36
C VAL A 82 2.56 -9.34 4.33
N GLN A 83 1.58 -9.37 5.22
CA GLN A 83 0.50 -10.36 5.17
C GLN A 83 -0.64 -9.82 4.31
N HIS A 84 -1.05 -10.59 3.29
CA HIS A 84 -2.24 -10.29 2.50
C HIS A 84 -2.85 -11.55 1.89
N GLY A 85 -4.00 -11.40 1.23
CA GLY A 85 -4.61 -12.46 0.44
C GLY A 85 -3.78 -12.76 -0.80
N GLU A 86 -3.48 -14.05 -1.02
CA GLU A 86 -2.93 -14.57 -2.27
C GLU A 86 -4.03 -14.59 -3.33
N TRP A 87 -3.72 -14.11 -4.53
CA TRP A 87 -4.67 -14.11 -5.64
C TRP A 87 -4.84 -15.51 -6.23
N THR A 88 -6.02 -15.78 -6.77
CA THR A 88 -6.23 -16.96 -7.63
C THR A 88 -5.51 -16.77 -8.97
N GLU A 89 -5.20 -17.87 -9.68
CA GLU A 89 -4.59 -17.81 -11.02
C GLU A 89 -5.40 -16.95 -12.00
N ARG A 90 -6.73 -17.03 -11.94
CA ARG A 90 -7.65 -16.18 -12.75
C ARG A 90 -7.41 -14.70 -12.49
N VAL A 91 -7.18 -14.31 -11.24
CA VAL A 91 -6.92 -12.92 -10.86
C VAL A 91 -5.51 -12.50 -11.23
N VAL A 92 -4.53 -13.39 -11.13
CA VAL A 92 -3.18 -13.14 -11.65
C VAL A 92 -3.21 -12.86 -13.15
N LEU A 93 -3.93 -13.68 -13.94
CA LEU A 93 -4.11 -13.51 -15.38
C LEU A 93 -4.83 -12.20 -15.75
N LEU A 94 -5.89 -11.85 -15.02
CA LEU A 94 -6.57 -10.56 -15.20
C LEU A 94 -5.61 -9.39 -14.96
N ARG A 95 -4.84 -9.44 -13.87
CA ARG A 95 -3.93 -8.36 -13.47
C ARG A 95 -2.73 -8.24 -14.41
N SER A 96 -2.19 -9.35 -14.93
CA SER A 96 -1.13 -9.32 -15.96
C SER A 96 -1.61 -8.66 -17.26
N ASN A 97 -2.92 -8.71 -17.53
CA ASN A 97 -3.59 -8.03 -18.63
C ASN A 97 -4.18 -6.66 -18.25
N ALA A 98 -3.67 -6.02 -17.20
CA ALA A 98 -4.09 -4.69 -16.71
C ALA A 98 -5.55 -4.58 -16.21
N TYR A 99 -6.22 -5.70 -15.96
CA TYR A 99 -7.48 -5.73 -15.21
C TYR A 99 -7.20 -5.89 -13.72
N PHE A 100 -7.11 -4.76 -13.02
CA PHE A 100 -6.78 -4.71 -11.60
C PHE A 100 -7.99 -5.07 -10.72
N ILE A 101 -8.21 -6.36 -10.47
CA ILE A 101 -9.22 -6.86 -9.53
C ILE A 101 -8.65 -6.89 -8.10
N ALA A 102 -9.55 -6.83 -7.11
CA ALA A 102 -9.24 -6.93 -5.68
C ALA A 102 -8.52 -5.71 -5.07
N ASN A 103 -8.90 -4.50 -5.49
CA ASN A 103 -8.36 -3.27 -4.90
C ASN A 103 -9.25 -2.82 -3.73
N VAL A 104 -8.60 -2.46 -2.61
CA VAL A 104 -9.20 -1.72 -1.51
C VAL A 104 -8.55 -0.34 -1.52
N PHE A 105 -9.37 0.70 -1.61
CA PHE A 105 -8.87 2.07 -1.52
C PHE A 105 -9.03 2.56 -0.08
N ALA A 106 -7.91 2.68 0.63
CA ALA A 106 -7.85 3.30 1.94
C ALA A 106 -7.66 4.82 1.78
N ASP A 107 -8.17 5.59 2.75
CA ASP A 107 -8.05 7.05 2.81
C ASP A 107 -8.66 7.80 1.62
N VAL A 108 -9.52 7.15 0.84
CA VAL A 108 -10.35 7.80 -0.19
C VAL A 108 -11.63 8.32 0.44
N ARG A 109 -11.94 9.58 0.14
CA ARG A 109 -13.18 10.23 0.55
C ARG A 109 -14.41 9.44 0.07
N PRO A 110 -15.38 9.12 0.95
CA PRO A 110 -16.57 8.34 0.59
C PRO A 110 -17.34 8.90 -0.61
N GLU A 111 -17.35 10.22 -0.77
CA GLU A 111 -18.04 10.92 -1.86
C GLU A 111 -17.41 10.59 -3.22
N MET A 112 -16.11 10.34 -3.26
CA MET A 112 -15.42 9.91 -4.48
C MET A 112 -15.78 8.48 -4.83
N VAL A 113 -15.76 7.56 -3.85
CA VAL A 113 -16.07 6.14 -4.08
C VAL A 113 -17.54 5.95 -4.45
N SER A 114 -18.45 6.76 -3.91
CA SER A 114 -19.89 6.61 -4.11
C SER A 114 -20.39 7.16 -5.45
N ASN A 115 -19.58 7.96 -6.15
CA ASN A 115 -19.94 8.55 -7.43
C ASN A 115 -19.63 7.58 -8.60
N PRO A 116 -20.63 7.18 -9.41
CA PRO A 116 -20.45 6.20 -10.49
C PRO A 116 -19.35 6.55 -11.50
N ALA A 117 -19.11 7.84 -11.75
CA ALA A 117 -18.04 8.27 -12.66
C ALA A 117 -16.65 7.81 -12.18
N TRP A 118 -16.43 7.69 -10.87
CA TRP A 118 -15.19 7.20 -10.27
C TRP A 118 -15.12 5.68 -10.16
N GLN A 119 -16.26 4.99 -10.20
CA GLN A 119 -16.33 3.53 -10.24
C GLN A 119 -16.16 2.98 -11.66
N GLU A 120 -16.52 3.76 -12.68
CA GLU A 120 -16.47 3.37 -14.08
C GLU A 120 -15.33 4.08 -14.82
N VAL A 121 -15.63 5.23 -15.45
CA VAL A 121 -14.74 5.89 -16.41
C VAL A 121 -13.45 6.39 -15.76
N ARG A 122 -13.52 6.92 -14.55
CA ARG A 122 -12.37 7.52 -13.84
C ARG A 122 -11.70 6.54 -12.89
N PHE A 123 -12.08 5.26 -12.89
CA PHE A 123 -11.47 4.26 -12.00
C PHE A 123 -9.94 4.14 -12.17
N PRO A 124 -9.36 4.16 -13.40
CA PRO A 124 -7.90 4.14 -13.54
C PRO A 124 -7.23 5.38 -12.93
N VAL A 125 -7.85 6.55 -13.11
CA VAL A 125 -7.37 7.81 -12.51
C VAL A 125 -7.44 7.75 -11.00
N LEU A 126 -8.56 7.26 -10.43
CA LEU A 126 -8.69 7.04 -8.99
C LEU A 126 -7.60 6.10 -8.49
N ARG A 127 -7.43 4.94 -9.13
CA ARG A 127 -6.44 3.93 -8.73
C ARG A 127 -5.03 4.49 -8.72
N GLU A 128 -4.68 5.29 -9.71
CA GLU A 128 -3.36 5.94 -9.78
C GLU A 128 -3.24 7.07 -8.77
N ALA A 129 -4.23 7.96 -8.66
CA ALA A 129 -4.25 9.07 -7.72
C ALA A 129 -4.11 8.59 -6.27
N VAL A 130 -4.75 7.47 -5.93
CA VAL A 130 -4.68 6.87 -4.61
C VAL A 130 -3.24 6.57 -4.22
N ARG A 131 -2.37 6.10 -5.13
CA ARG A 131 -0.94 5.83 -4.84
C ARG A 131 -0.16 7.04 -4.33
N PHE A 132 -0.64 8.25 -4.60
CA PHE A 132 -0.04 9.49 -4.14
C PHE A 132 -0.57 9.91 -2.77
N ILE A 133 -1.74 9.42 -2.35
CA ILE A 133 -2.25 9.66 -1.01
C ILE A 133 -1.31 8.92 -0.04
N PRO A 134 -0.76 9.61 0.98
CA PRO A 134 -0.03 8.94 2.06
C PRO A 134 -0.96 7.91 2.72
N HIS A 135 -0.81 6.63 2.36
CA HIS A 135 -1.66 5.56 2.86
C HIS A 135 -1.30 5.25 4.30
N GLY A 136 -2.21 5.64 5.20
CA GLY A 136 -1.97 5.61 6.62
C GLY A 136 -0.84 6.53 7.06
N ARG A 137 -0.68 6.56 8.37
CA ARG A 137 0.39 7.28 9.06
C ARG A 137 1.73 6.57 8.80
N SER A 138 2.25 6.68 7.59
CA SER A 138 3.55 6.11 7.20
C SER A 138 4.62 6.63 8.16
N GLY A 139 5.30 5.70 8.86
CA GLY A 139 6.25 6.02 9.93
C GLY A 139 5.66 6.09 11.34
N ALA A 140 4.33 6.06 11.50
CA ALA A 140 3.72 5.90 12.82
C ALA A 140 3.78 4.43 13.28
N PRO A 141 4.04 4.18 14.56
CA PRO A 141 4.28 2.84 15.08
C PRO A 141 2.97 2.06 15.32
N VAL A 142 2.13 1.92 14.29
CA VAL A 142 0.81 1.23 14.37
C VAL A 142 0.96 -0.25 14.69
N SER A 143 1.94 -0.92 14.08
CA SER A 143 2.24 -2.33 14.37
C SER A 143 2.70 -2.51 15.81
N GLU A 144 3.60 -1.64 16.29
CA GLU A 144 4.08 -1.65 17.68
C GLU A 144 2.94 -1.40 18.67
N MET A 145 2.07 -0.42 18.40
CA MET A 145 0.87 -0.14 19.19
C MET A 145 -0.03 -1.38 19.33
N ARG A 146 -0.30 -2.08 18.21
CA ARG A 146 -1.13 -3.30 18.21
C ARG A 146 -0.47 -4.46 18.93
N GLN A 147 0.85 -4.64 18.75
CA GLN A 147 1.61 -5.70 19.41
C GLN A 147 1.65 -5.48 20.93
N LEU A 148 1.97 -4.27 21.38
CA LEU A 148 2.03 -3.93 22.79
C LEU A 148 0.65 -4.03 23.46
N SER A 149 -0.41 -3.54 22.80
CA SER A 149 -1.79 -3.68 23.29
C SER A 149 -2.18 -5.15 23.49
N ARG A 150 -1.74 -6.04 22.60
CA ARG A 150 -1.97 -7.48 22.75
C ARG A 150 -1.16 -8.07 23.91
N ALA A 151 0.15 -7.77 23.99
CA ALA A 151 1.02 -8.27 25.04
C ALA A 151 0.49 -7.89 26.44
N LEU A 152 0.01 -6.65 26.59
CA LEU A 152 -0.66 -6.18 27.80
C LEU A 152 -1.93 -6.98 28.11
N GLY A 153 -2.76 -7.30 27.11
CA GLY A 153 -3.96 -8.13 27.33
C GLY A 153 -3.64 -9.59 27.70
N GLU A 154 -2.51 -10.13 27.23
CA GLU A 154 -2.04 -11.48 27.61
C GLU A 154 -1.45 -11.48 29.03
N ALA A 155 -0.70 -10.44 29.39
CA ALA A 155 -0.09 -10.30 30.71
C ALA A 155 -1.08 -9.84 31.79
N ASP A 156 -2.12 -9.09 31.42
CA ASP A 156 -3.17 -8.57 32.30
C ASP A 156 -4.56 -8.87 31.69
N PRO A 157 -5.20 -9.99 32.08
CA PRO A 157 -6.50 -10.38 31.52
C PRO A 157 -7.60 -9.33 31.67
N GLU A 158 -7.55 -8.50 32.73
CA GLU A 158 -8.50 -7.41 32.95
C GLU A 158 -8.34 -6.26 31.94
N PHE A 159 -7.23 -6.22 31.20
CA PHE A 159 -6.99 -5.26 30.12
C PHE A 159 -7.64 -5.68 28.78
N GLN A 160 -8.11 -6.92 28.67
CA GLN A 160 -8.70 -7.47 27.43
C GLN A 160 -9.85 -6.63 26.82
N PRO A 161 -10.76 -6.02 27.60
CA PRO A 161 -11.78 -5.12 27.05
C PRO A 161 -11.16 -3.92 26.31
N LEU A 162 -10.14 -3.29 26.91
CA LEU A 162 -9.49 -2.13 26.31
C LEU A 162 -8.62 -2.54 25.11
N ARG A 163 -7.93 -3.68 25.19
CA ARG A 163 -7.23 -4.29 24.05
C ARG A 163 -8.17 -4.55 22.88
N THR A 164 -9.34 -5.12 23.14
CA THR A 164 -10.34 -5.43 22.10
C THR A 164 -10.82 -4.14 21.43
N LYS A 165 -11.10 -3.10 22.21
CA LYS A 165 -11.44 -1.78 21.68
C LYS A 165 -10.34 -1.24 20.78
N ILE A 166 -9.10 -1.18 21.26
CA ILE A 166 -7.94 -0.66 20.51
C ILE A 166 -7.68 -1.47 19.22
N HIS A 167 -7.98 -2.77 19.25
CA HIS A 167 -7.87 -3.62 18.07
C HIS A 167 -8.92 -3.30 16.99
N VAL A 168 -10.18 -3.10 17.41
CA VAL A 168 -11.31 -2.88 16.49
C VAL A 168 -11.34 -1.45 15.95
N LYS A 169 -11.32 -0.45 16.83
CA LYS A 169 -11.44 0.96 16.47
C LYS A 169 -10.55 1.82 17.38
N PRO A 170 -9.25 1.90 17.09
CA PRO A 170 -8.35 2.76 17.84
C PRO A 170 -8.64 4.24 17.56
N GLU A 171 -8.50 5.09 18.58
CA GLU A 171 -8.67 6.54 18.49
C GLU A 171 -7.77 7.29 19.49
N LEU A 172 -7.61 8.61 19.32
CA LEU A 172 -6.71 9.42 20.16
C LEU A 172 -7.03 9.29 21.67
N GLY A 173 -8.33 9.25 22.01
CA GLY A 173 -8.80 9.10 23.40
C GLY A 173 -8.42 7.77 24.07
N ASP A 174 -7.94 6.77 23.32
CA ASP A 174 -7.47 5.52 23.93
C ASP A 174 -6.23 5.74 24.80
N ALA A 175 -5.40 6.72 24.48
CA ALA A 175 -4.21 7.00 25.27
C ALA A 175 -4.57 7.32 26.72
N GLU A 176 -5.57 8.16 26.94
CA GLU A 176 -6.03 8.50 28.28
C GLU A 176 -6.71 7.31 28.97
N ARG A 177 -7.48 6.50 28.24
CA ARG A 177 -8.08 5.27 28.79
C ARG A 177 -7.02 4.30 29.29
N VAL A 178 -5.93 4.12 28.53
CA VAL A 178 -4.82 3.24 28.92
C VAL A 178 -4.11 3.79 30.17
N ARG A 179 -3.80 5.09 30.22
CA ARG A 179 -3.20 5.71 31.43
C ARG A 179 -4.09 5.56 32.65
N ARG A 180 -5.39 5.80 32.49
CA ARG A 180 -6.37 5.68 33.57
C ARG A 180 -6.49 4.25 34.08
N TYR A 181 -6.48 3.27 33.18
CA TYR A 181 -6.45 1.86 33.54
C TYR A 181 -5.18 1.53 34.32
N GLY A 182 -3.99 1.86 33.78
CA GLY A 182 -2.71 1.60 34.42
C GLY A 182 -2.56 2.24 35.81
N GLY A 183 -3.15 3.42 36.02
CA GLY A 183 -3.11 4.12 37.31
C GLY A 183 -4.13 3.63 38.36
N ARG A 184 -5.17 2.88 37.97
CA ARG A 184 -6.27 2.48 38.88
C ARG A 184 -6.37 0.98 39.09
N GLN A 185 -6.22 0.20 38.02
CA GLN A 185 -6.57 -1.22 37.97
C GLN A 185 -5.44 -2.09 37.42
N GLY A 186 -4.55 -1.50 36.61
CA GLY A 186 -3.46 -2.23 35.98
C GLY A 186 -2.44 -2.76 36.97
N LYS A 187 -1.80 -3.88 36.60
CA LYS A 187 -0.66 -4.42 37.34
C LYS A 187 0.48 -3.40 37.43
N LYS A 188 1.02 -3.18 38.63
CA LYS A 188 2.09 -2.21 38.90
C LYS A 188 3.35 -2.49 38.07
N ASP A 189 3.66 -3.76 37.88
CA ASP A 189 4.84 -4.24 37.15
C ASP A 189 4.78 -3.88 35.66
N LEU A 190 3.58 -3.62 35.13
CA LEU A 190 3.32 -3.23 33.74
C LEU A 190 3.09 -1.72 33.56
N ALA A 191 3.29 -0.90 34.61
CA ALA A 191 3.03 0.54 34.57
C ALA A 191 3.76 1.25 33.41
N GLY A 192 5.01 0.86 33.16
CA GLY A 192 5.80 1.38 32.04
C GLY A 192 5.22 1.01 30.68
N ASP A 193 4.69 -0.21 30.52
CA ASP A 193 4.09 -0.68 29.27
C ASP A 193 2.75 -0.01 28.99
N TYR A 194 1.94 0.27 30.02
CA TYR A 194 0.73 1.07 29.89
C TYR A 194 1.04 2.49 29.40
N GLU A 195 2.02 3.16 30.00
CA GLU A 195 2.42 4.50 29.56
C GLU A 195 3.00 4.47 28.14
N LYS A 196 3.85 3.49 27.83
CA LYS A 196 4.39 3.32 26.49
C LYS A 196 3.29 3.13 25.45
N LEU A 197 2.28 2.31 25.72
CA LEU A 197 1.14 2.14 24.83
C LEU A 197 0.37 3.45 24.63
N ALA A 198 0.14 4.22 25.71
CA ALA A 198 -0.53 5.51 25.61
C ALA A 198 0.24 6.51 24.72
N VAL A 199 1.56 6.57 24.85
CA VAL A 199 2.43 7.40 24.00
C VAL A 199 2.39 6.93 22.54
N LEU A 200 2.42 5.62 22.29
CA LEU A 200 2.30 5.07 20.94
C LEU A 200 0.95 5.44 20.31
N ILE A 201 -0.15 5.36 21.06
CA ILE A 201 -1.47 5.79 20.58
C ILE A 201 -1.45 7.28 20.23
N GLN A 202 -0.90 8.14 21.10
CA GLN A 202 -0.82 9.58 20.81
C GLN A 202 -0.02 9.86 19.55
N LYS A 203 1.15 9.24 19.40
CA LYS A 203 1.98 9.39 18.21
C LYS A 203 1.28 8.89 16.94
N VAL A 204 0.58 7.77 17.06
CA VAL A 204 -0.20 7.22 15.96
C VAL A 204 -1.33 8.17 15.60
N PHE A 205 -2.08 8.73 16.55
CA PHE A 205 -3.26 9.57 16.32
C PHE A 205 -3.01 11.08 16.31
N GLN A 206 -1.76 11.51 16.39
CA GLN A 206 -1.41 12.91 16.25
C GLN A 206 -1.91 13.40 14.89
N PRO A 207 -2.69 14.50 14.83
CA PRO A 207 -3.09 15.09 13.56
C PRO A 207 -1.85 15.34 12.73
N SER A 208 -1.77 14.70 11.57
CA SER A 208 -0.76 15.02 10.60
C SER A 208 -0.98 16.46 10.15
N ASP A 209 0.09 17.24 10.20
CA ASP A 209 0.06 18.60 9.67
C ASP A 209 -0.24 18.51 8.17
N ALA A 210 -1.36 19.09 7.72
CA ALA A 210 -1.79 19.08 6.33
C ALA A 210 -0.69 19.60 5.40
N ARG A 211 0.12 20.56 5.88
CA ARG A 211 1.32 21.02 5.18
C ARG A 211 2.35 19.91 5.01
N THR A 212 2.61 19.15 6.07
CA THR A 212 3.54 18.00 6.02
C THR A 212 3.05 16.92 5.05
N GLU A 213 1.75 16.60 5.02
CA GLU A 213 1.20 15.62 4.07
C GLU A 213 1.29 16.10 2.63
N ILE A 214 0.95 17.37 2.37
CA ILE A 214 1.04 17.95 1.03
C ILE A 214 2.49 18.03 0.57
N LEU A 215 3.42 18.45 1.43
CA LEU A 215 4.85 18.44 1.11
C LEU A 215 5.41 17.02 0.91
N ALA A 216 4.81 15.99 1.49
CA ALA A 216 5.21 14.61 1.22
C ALA A 216 4.91 14.20 -0.23
N LEU A 217 3.87 14.77 -0.85
CA LEU A 217 3.55 14.54 -2.26
C LEU A 217 4.69 15.00 -3.19
N ASP A 218 5.40 16.08 -2.84
CA ASP A 218 6.53 16.62 -3.61
C ASP A 218 7.62 15.56 -3.87
N ARG A 219 7.81 14.64 -2.92
CA ARG A 219 8.81 13.57 -3.01
C ARG A 219 8.40 12.43 -3.96
N ILE A 220 7.12 12.36 -4.31
CA ILE A 220 6.52 11.25 -5.06
C ILE A 220 6.19 11.68 -6.49
N VAL A 221 5.95 12.98 -6.73
CA VAL A 221 5.61 13.48 -8.07
C VAL A 221 6.85 13.68 -8.94
N SER A 222 6.82 13.10 -10.14
CA SER A 222 7.90 13.28 -11.13
C SER A 222 7.77 14.58 -11.96
N SER A 223 6.58 15.20 -11.96
CA SER A 223 6.32 16.44 -12.71
C SER A 223 6.87 17.65 -11.98
N LYS A 224 7.79 18.39 -12.63
CA LYS A 224 8.38 19.61 -12.07
C LYS A 224 7.35 20.71 -11.80
N ILE A 225 6.35 20.85 -12.67
CA ILE A 225 5.29 21.85 -12.53
C ILE A 225 4.43 21.53 -11.30
N LEU A 226 3.96 20.29 -11.21
CA LEU A 226 3.14 19.84 -10.08
C LEU A 226 3.92 19.88 -8.76
N SER A 227 5.20 19.53 -8.79
CA SER A 227 6.13 19.66 -7.66
C SER A 227 6.27 21.11 -7.19
N GLN A 228 6.35 22.08 -8.10
CA GLN A 228 6.36 23.49 -7.76
C GLN A 228 5.04 23.95 -7.13
N GLU A 229 3.90 23.59 -7.73
CA GLU A 229 2.57 23.92 -7.20
C GLU A 229 2.37 23.35 -5.80
N ILE A 230 2.75 22.09 -5.57
CA ILE A 230 2.68 21.44 -4.25
C ILE A 230 3.50 22.21 -3.20
N ARG A 231 4.73 22.64 -3.54
CA ARG A 231 5.57 23.42 -2.62
C ARG A 231 4.98 24.80 -2.34
N GLU A 232 4.43 25.47 -3.34
CA GLU A 232 3.78 26.78 -3.19
C GLU A 232 2.51 26.69 -2.35
N THR A 233 1.67 25.67 -2.55
CA THR A 233 0.47 25.45 -1.73
C THR A 233 0.86 25.05 -0.30
N GLY A 234 1.82 24.13 -0.14
CA GLY A 234 2.31 23.69 1.17
C GLY A 234 2.90 24.83 2.00
N SER A 235 3.59 25.80 1.39
CA SER A 235 4.14 26.95 2.11
C SER A 235 3.06 27.88 2.69
N ARG A 236 1.88 27.95 2.06
CA ARG A 236 0.75 28.78 2.50
C ARG A 236 -0.09 28.15 3.63
N LEU A 237 -0.05 26.83 3.79
CA LEU A 237 -0.87 26.11 4.76
C LEU A 237 -0.40 26.21 6.23
N GLY A 238 0.72 26.89 6.49
CA GLY A 238 1.26 27.12 7.84
C GLY A 238 1.11 28.56 8.36
N THR A 239 0.58 29.49 7.55
CA THR A 239 0.54 30.92 7.89
C THR A 239 -0.82 31.42 8.35
N ASP A 240 -1.88 30.63 8.22
CA ASP A 240 -3.24 31.05 8.58
C ASP A 240 -3.77 30.23 9.77
N ARG A 241 -3.39 30.67 10.97
CA ARG A 241 -4.04 30.29 12.24
C ARG A 241 -5.02 31.36 12.73
N SER A 242 -5.31 32.37 11.91
CA SER A 242 -6.10 33.55 12.27
C SER A 242 -7.61 33.44 12.00
N GLY A 243 -8.10 32.31 11.47
CA GLY A 243 -9.47 32.23 10.94
C GLY A 243 -10.38 31.13 11.51
N ILE A 244 -10.00 30.44 12.59
CA ILE A 244 -10.86 29.41 13.22
C ILE A 244 -11.14 29.81 14.67
N ASP A 245 -11.79 30.96 14.82
CA ASP A 245 -12.60 31.34 15.98
C ASP A 245 -13.66 32.31 15.43
N ALA A 246 -14.74 31.75 14.87
CA ALA A 246 -16.01 32.42 14.58
C ALA A 246 -17.14 31.39 14.62
#